data_AF-A0A925EFZ1-F1
#
_entry.id   AF-A0A925EFZ1-F1
#
_cell.length_a   1.000
_cell.length_b   1.000
_cell.length_c   1.000
_cell.angle_alpha   90.00
_cell.angle_beta   90.00
_cell.angle_gamma   90.00
#
_symmetry.space_group_name_H-M   'P 1'
#
loop_
_entity.id
_entity.type
_entity.pdbx_description
1 polymer ?
#
loop_
_entity_poly.entity_id
_entity_poly.type
_entity_poly.pdbx_seq_one_letter_code
_entity_poly.pdbx_strand_id
1 'polypeptide(L)'
;MRLNANELDKSEALGLNVIRNDPRQRGFTQPCPVWQGGICTVYTSPDYPRSCRKYKCQVLREMEDDNIQLSEALNVIQNTFEMIREIEPLLPVSSAISFREKLITYKEILEQEKGKEYTVAEQEFLRRAEELLNVYDDRFGVDDFIDYDS
;
A
#
# COMPACT_ATOMS: atom_id res chain seq x y z
N MET A 1 -6.01 -1.12 -7.29
CA MET A 1 -6.50 0.23 -7.68
C MET A 1 -7.63 0.05 -8.68
N ARG A 2 -8.81 0.62 -8.43
CA ARG A 2 -9.93 0.55 -9.40
C ARG A 2 -9.69 1.48 -10.58
N LEU A 3 -10.12 1.05 -11.77
CA LEU A 3 -10.04 1.81 -13.02
C LEU A 3 -11.42 1.94 -13.65
N ASN A 4 -11.66 3.03 -14.37
CA ASN A 4 -12.86 3.12 -15.20
C ASN A 4 -12.74 2.16 -16.40
N ALA A 5 -13.88 1.68 -16.90
CA ALA A 5 -13.89 0.71 -18.00
C ALA A 5 -13.16 1.21 -19.27
N ASN A 6 -13.24 2.52 -19.56
CA ASN A 6 -12.58 3.15 -20.70
C ASN A 6 -11.06 3.39 -20.50
N GLU A 7 -10.53 3.09 -19.32
CA GLU A 7 -9.10 3.24 -19.00
C GLU A 7 -8.33 1.93 -19.14
N LEU A 8 -9.03 0.78 -19.21
CA LEU A 8 -8.42 -0.55 -19.13
C LEU A 8 -7.40 -0.80 -20.24
N ASP A 9 -7.77 -0.59 -21.51
CA ASP A 9 -6.88 -0.89 -22.65
C ASP A 9 -5.65 0.03 -22.67
N LYS A 10 -5.84 1.30 -22.34
CA LYS A 10 -4.76 2.28 -22.22
C LYS A 10 -3.81 1.93 -21.07
N SER A 11 -4.37 1.51 -19.94
CA SER A 11 -3.60 1.10 -18.76
C SER A 11 -2.76 -0.14 -19.06
N GLU A 12 -3.33 -1.13 -19.75
CA GLU A 12 -2.62 -2.34 -20.16
C GLU A 12 -1.50 -2.02 -21.15
N ALA A 13 -1.75 -1.13 -22.13
CA ALA A 13 -0.73 -0.66 -23.07
C ALA A 13 0.43 0.09 -22.39
N LEU A 14 0.20 0.68 -21.22
CA LEU A 14 1.24 1.29 -20.38
C LEU A 14 2.03 0.26 -19.56
N GLY A 15 1.67 -1.03 -19.62
CA GLY A 15 2.34 -2.11 -18.87
C GLY A 15 1.73 -2.39 -17.51
N LEU A 16 0.51 -1.91 -17.22
CA LEU A 16 -0.21 -2.27 -16.00
C LEU A 16 -0.84 -3.67 -16.12
N ASN A 17 -0.80 -4.44 -15.04
CA ASN A 17 -1.47 -5.74 -14.94
C ASN A 17 -2.97 -5.53 -14.65
N VAL A 18 -3.78 -5.40 -15.71
CA VAL A 18 -5.19 -5.02 -15.61
C VAL A 18 -6.09 -6.22 -15.26
N ILE A 19 -7.03 -6.00 -14.34
CA ILE A 19 -8.09 -6.95 -13.97
C ILE A 19 -9.36 -6.58 -14.77
N ARG A 20 -9.86 -7.50 -15.59
CA ARG A 20 -11.00 -7.25 -16.51
C ARG A 20 -12.29 -7.99 -16.16
N ASN A 21 -12.15 -9.19 -15.57
CA ASN A 21 -13.20 -10.21 -15.54
C ASN A 21 -14.38 -9.87 -14.63
N ASP A 22 -14.16 -9.12 -13.55
CA ASP A 22 -15.21 -8.67 -12.64
C ASP A 22 -15.36 -7.14 -12.72
N PRO A 23 -16.52 -6.62 -13.17
CA PRO A 23 -16.82 -5.19 -13.18
C PRO A 23 -16.58 -4.47 -11.85
N ARG A 24 -16.80 -5.12 -10.70
CA ARG A 24 -16.58 -4.55 -9.36
C ARG A 24 -15.11 -4.47 -8.97
N GLN A 25 -14.27 -5.27 -9.63
CA GLN A 25 -12.83 -5.36 -9.37
C GLN A 25 -11.98 -4.83 -10.53
N ARG A 26 -12.60 -4.21 -11.54
CA ARG A 26 -11.89 -3.61 -12.67
C ARG A 26 -10.84 -2.62 -12.18
N GLY A 27 -9.61 -2.84 -12.59
CA GLY A 27 -8.48 -2.18 -11.95
C GLY A 27 -7.14 -2.73 -12.42
N PHE A 28 -6.12 -2.54 -11.59
CA PHE A 28 -4.84 -3.23 -11.74
C PHE A 28 -4.29 -3.67 -10.38
N THR A 29 -3.47 -4.71 -10.41
CA THR A 29 -2.84 -5.29 -9.22
C THR A 29 -1.79 -4.34 -8.63
N GLN A 30 -1.64 -4.39 -7.31
CA GLN A 30 -0.53 -3.77 -6.60
C GLN A 30 0.46 -4.88 -6.19
N PRO A 31 1.78 -4.62 -6.16
CA PRO A 31 2.43 -3.33 -6.47
C PRO A 31 2.34 -2.97 -7.95
N CYS A 32 2.31 -1.66 -8.23
CA CYS A 32 2.21 -1.14 -9.58
C CYS A 32 3.49 -1.44 -10.40
N PRO A 33 3.41 -2.15 -11.54
CA PRO A 33 4.61 -2.56 -12.30
C PRO A 33 5.37 -1.40 -12.97
N VAL A 34 4.71 -0.26 -13.15
CA VAL A 34 5.29 0.97 -13.71
C VAL A 34 5.79 1.93 -12.62
N TRP A 35 5.74 1.51 -11.35
CA TRP A 35 6.38 2.21 -10.24
C TRP A 35 7.80 1.68 -10.06
N GLN A 36 8.80 2.49 -10.41
CA GLN A 36 10.20 2.09 -10.40
C GLN A 36 11.04 3.16 -9.71
N GLY A 37 11.87 2.75 -8.75
CA GLY A 37 12.78 3.67 -8.03
C GLY A 37 12.07 4.80 -7.27
N GLY A 38 10.83 4.58 -6.83
CA GLY A 38 10.04 5.61 -6.12
C GLY A 38 9.34 6.61 -7.05
N ILE A 39 9.28 6.34 -8.36
CA ILE A 39 8.65 7.22 -9.34
C ILE A 39 7.73 6.41 -10.25
N CYS A 40 6.59 7.00 -10.63
CA CYS A 40 5.72 6.45 -11.66
C CYS A 40 6.29 6.79 -13.04
N THR A 41 6.76 5.79 -13.78
CA THR A 41 7.44 5.99 -15.09
C THR A 41 6.50 6.51 -16.18
N VAL A 42 5.19 6.39 -15.98
CA VAL A 42 4.15 6.83 -16.93
C VAL A 42 3.39 8.07 -16.47
N TYR A 43 3.88 8.78 -15.44
CA TYR A 43 3.19 9.93 -14.83
C TYR A 43 2.84 11.04 -15.84
N THR A 44 3.74 11.30 -16.79
CA THR A 44 3.57 12.34 -17.83
C THR A 44 2.87 11.83 -19.09
N SER A 45 2.51 10.54 -19.16
CA SER A 45 1.83 9.98 -20.32
C SER A 45 0.45 10.62 -20.53
N PRO A 46 0.05 10.92 -21.79
CA PRO A 46 -1.31 11.37 -22.08
C PRO A 46 -2.36 10.32 -21.67
N ASP A 47 -1.97 9.05 -21.64
CA ASP A 47 -2.82 7.91 -21.26
C ASP A 47 -2.72 7.57 -19.76
N TYR A 48 -2.01 8.36 -18.95
CA TYR A 48 -1.93 8.17 -17.50
C TYR A 48 -3.35 8.14 -16.88
N PRO A 49 -3.75 7.04 -16.19
CA PRO A 49 -5.13 6.86 -15.76
C PRO A 49 -5.62 8.00 -14.86
N ARG A 50 -6.82 8.52 -15.14
CA ARG A 50 -7.52 9.52 -14.32
C ARG A 50 -7.73 9.01 -12.90
N SER A 51 -8.01 7.72 -12.73
CA SER A 51 -8.14 7.11 -11.41
C SER A 51 -6.85 7.24 -10.59
N CYS A 52 -5.68 7.07 -11.22
CA CYS A 52 -4.39 7.33 -10.59
C CYS A 52 -4.17 8.82 -10.29
N ARG A 53 -4.54 9.73 -11.22
CA ARG A 53 -4.44 11.20 -11.02
C ARG A 53 -5.29 11.71 -9.86
N LYS A 54 -6.44 11.10 -9.62
CA LYS A 54 -7.39 11.50 -8.57
C LYS A 54 -6.99 10.99 -7.19
N TYR A 55 -6.16 9.95 -7.13
CA TYR A 55 -5.74 9.39 -5.86
C TYR A 55 -4.89 10.40 -5.08
N LYS A 56 -5.30 10.64 -3.84
CA LYS A 56 -4.55 11.42 -2.85
C LYS A 56 -4.66 10.67 -1.52
N CYS A 57 -3.52 10.33 -0.92
CA CYS A 57 -3.49 9.81 0.45
C CYS A 57 -3.97 10.90 1.43
N GLN A 58 -4.37 10.50 2.63
CA GLN A 58 -4.85 11.44 3.64
C GLN A 58 -3.80 12.51 4.00
N VAL A 59 -2.52 12.15 4.18
CA VAL A 59 -1.43 13.13 4.36
C VAL A 59 -1.45 14.24 3.29
N LEU A 60 -1.60 13.88 2.01
CA LEU A 60 -1.62 14.87 0.92
C LEU A 60 -2.87 15.75 0.99
N ARG A 61 -4.03 15.18 1.34
CA ARG A 61 -5.27 15.96 1.50
C ARG A 61 -5.16 16.95 2.65
N GLU A 62 -4.69 16.50 3.81
CA GLU A 62 -4.49 17.36 4.98
C GLU A 62 -3.51 18.50 4.68
N MET A 63 -2.45 18.24 3.92
CA MET A 63 -1.51 19.28 3.50
C MET A 63 -2.11 20.27 2.49
N GLU A 64 -2.88 19.80 1.50
CA GLU A 64 -3.55 20.67 0.54
C GLU A 64 -4.68 21.51 1.16
N ASP A 65 -5.30 21.00 2.21
CA ASP A 65 -6.34 21.68 2.99
C ASP A 65 -5.75 22.60 4.10
N ASP A 66 -4.43 22.83 4.10
CA ASP A 66 -3.68 23.63 5.08
C ASP A 66 -3.81 23.16 6.55
N ASN A 67 -4.24 21.91 6.77
CA ASN A 67 -4.35 21.32 8.12
C ASN A 67 -2.97 20.93 8.69
N ILE A 68 -2.04 20.54 7.82
CA ILE A 68 -0.64 20.25 8.18
C ILE A 68 0.31 20.96 7.23
N GLN A 69 1.52 21.28 7.70
CA GLN A 69 2.53 21.91 6.86
C GLN A 69 3.27 20.88 5.99
N LEU A 70 3.85 21.32 4.87
CA LEU A 70 4.66 20.46 4.00
C LEU A 70 5.77 19.72 4.75
N SER A 71 6.46 20.39 5.68
CA SER A 71 7.51 19.76 6.50
C SER A 71 6.96 18.63 7.37
N GLU A 72 5.74 18.79 7.91
CA GLU A 72 5.09 17.76 8.70
C GLU A 72 4.68 16.56 7.81
N ALA A 73 4.08 16.84 6.65
CA ALA A 73 3.72 15.81 5.67
C ALA A 73 4.94 14.97 5.25
N LEU A 74 6.07 15.62 4.97
CA LEU A 74 7.33 14.95 4.62
C LEU A 74 7.87 14.11 5.78
N ASN A 75 7.77 14.60 7.02
CA ASN A 75 8.18 13.83 8.20
C ASN A 75 7.34 12.57 8.37
N VAL A 76 6.02 12.65 8.17
CA VAL A 76 5.14 11.46 8.21
C VAL A 76 5.60 10.42 7.19
N ILE A 77 5.86 10.84 5.95
CA ILE A 77 6.31 9.96 4.88
C ILE A 77 7.66 9.32 5.21
N GLN A 78 8.62 10.12 5.69
CA GLN A 78 9.96 9.64 6.03
C GLN A 78 9.93 8.64 7.19
N ASN A 79 9.21 8.95 8.26
CA ASN A 79 9.05 8.05 9.42
C ASN A 79 8.39 6.73 8.99
N THR A 80 7.39 6.79 8.12
CA THR A 80 6.73 5.58 7.58
C THR A 80 7.72 4.72 6.80
N PHE A 81 8.58 5.32 5.98
CA PHE A 81 9.63 4.57 5.27
C PHE A 81 10.66 3.97 6.22
N GLU A 82 10.99 4.64 7.32
CA GLU A 82 11.88 4.10 8.35
C GLU A 82 11.27 2.88 9.03
N MET A 83 10.00 2.94 9.44
CA MET A 83 9.28 1.79 9.99
C MET A 83 9.29 0.59 9.03
N ILE A 84 9.05 0.81 7.73
CA ILE A 84 9.13 -0.24 6.70
C ILE A 84 10.52 -0.87 6.66
N ARG A 85 11.59 -0.06 6.62
CA ARG A 85 12.98 -0.54 6.58
C ARG A 85 13.37 -1.33 7.83
N GLU A 86 12.79 -0.99 8.98
CA GLU A 86 13.05 -1.69 10.23
C GLU A 86 12.31 -3.03 10.34
N ILE A 87 11.12 -3.14 9.73
CA ILE A 87 10.31 -4.37 9.74
C ILE A 87 10.78 -5.35 8.66
N GLU A 88 11.22 -4.87 7.51
CA GLU A 88 11.57 -5.71 6.36
C GLU A 88 12.57 -6.85 6.68
N PRO A 89 13.62 -6.64 7.49
CA PRO A 89 14.54 -7.72 7.90
C PRO A 89 13.93 -8.77 8.83
N LEU A 90 12.80 -8.46 9.48
CA LEU A 90 12.08 -9.38 10.38
C LEU A 90 11.09 -10.28 9.62
N LEU A 91 10.79 -9.96 8.35
CA LEU A 91 9.88 -10.75 7.54
C LEU A 91 10.56 -12.05 7.06
N PRO A 92 9.83 -13.18 7.04
CA PRO A 92 10.34 -14.40 6.44
C PRO A 92 10.46 -14.25 4.92
N VAL A 93 11.31 -15.09 4.31
CA VAL A 93 11.33 -15.22 2.85
C VAL A 93 9.95 -15.68 2.38
N SER A 94 9.35 -14.91 1.48
CA SER A 94 8.00 -15.13 0.98
C SER A 94 7.94 -14.93 -0.54
N SER A 95 7.10 -15.72 -1.20
CA SER A 95 6.77 -15.59 -2.62
C SER A 95 5.81 -14.43 -2.91
N ALA A 96 5.19 -13.85 -1.87
CA ALA A 96 4.33 -12.68 -2.02
C ALA A 96 5.13 -11.53 -2.65
N ILE A 97 4.48 -10.75 -3.52
CA ILE A 97 5.16 -9.70 -4.29
C ILE A 97 5.10 -8.38 -3.52
N SER A 98 3.99 -8.10 -2.82
CA SER A 98 3.82 -6.84 -2.10
C SER A 98 4.34 -6.91 -0.67
N PHE A 99 4.95 -5.82 -0.19
CA PHE A 99 5.38 -5.70 1.21
C PHE A 99 4.19 -5.84 2.17
N ARG A 100 3.07 -5.18 1.89
CA ARG A 100 1.87 -5.23 2.74
C ARG A 100 1.30 -6.65 2.86
N GLU A 101 1.24 -7.40 1.77
CA GLU A 101 0.80 -8.80 1.80
C GLU A 101 1.74 -9.65 2.65
N LYS A 102 3.07 -9.51 2.49
CA LYS A 102 4.04 -10.20 3.35
C LYS A 102 3.82 -9.89 4.83
N LEU A 103 3.60 -8.62 5.14
CA LEU A 103 3.37 -8.12 6.50
C LEU A 103 2.12 -8.76 7.12
N ILE A 104 0.97 -8.65 6.45
CA ILE A 104 -0.31 -9.16 6.94
C ILE A 104 -0.28 -10.69 7.06
N THR A 105 0.18 -11.40 6.02
CA THR A 105 0.23 -12.86 6.05
C THR A 105 1.11 -13.38 7.18
N TYR A 106 2.28 -12.77 7.43
CA TYR A 106 3.13 -13.23 8.52
C TYR A 106 2.53 -12.93 9.90
N LYS A 107 1.90 -11.76 10.08
CA LYS A 107 1.15 -11.43 11.30
C LYS A 107 0.03 -12.44 11.57
N GLU A 108 -0.80 -12.75 10.57
CA GLU A 108 -1.89 -13.73 10.69
C GLU A 108 -1.38 -15.13 11.06
N ILE A 109 -0.26 -15.57 10.47
CA ILE A 109 0.36 -16.87 10.80
C ILE A 109 0.75 -16.92 12.29
N LEU A 110 1.38 -15.86 12.81
CA LEU A 110 1.80 -15.81 14.22
C LEU A 110 0.61 -15.74 15.19
N GLU A 111 -0.47 -15.06 14.80
CA GLU A 111 -1.66 -14.91 15.65
C GLU A 111 -2.56 -16.15 15.69
N GLN A 112 -2.51 -17.00 14.66
CA GLN A 112 -3.25 -18.27 14.63
C GLN A 112 -2.73 -19.30 15.64
N GLU A 113 -1.47 -19.19 16.07
CA GLU A 113 -0.83 -20.11 17.03
C GLU A 113 -1.19 -19.75 18.49
N LYS A 114 -2.48 -19.93 18.85
CA LYS A 114 -2.97 -19.65 20.21
C LYS A 114 -2.15 -20.39 21.28
N GLY A 115 -1.60 -19.62 22.22
CA GLY A 115 -0.85 -20.14 23.37
C GLY A 115 0.64 -20.42 23.09
N LYS A 116 1.16 -20.03 21.92
CA LYS A 116 2.59 -20.06 21.63
C LYS A 116 3.32 -18.96 22.39
N GLU A 117 4.49 -19.29 22.94
CA GLU A 117 5.45 -18.29 23.35
C GLU A 117 6.19 -17.76 22.12
N TYR A 118 6.00 -16.47 21.83
CA TYR A 118 6.72 -15.80 20.76
C TYR A 118 8.20 -15.61 21.14
N THR A 119 9.09 -15.90 20.20
CA THR A 119 10.49 -15.49 20.29
C THR A 119 10.61 -13.96 20.38
N VAL A 120 11.75 -13.45 20.86
CA VAL A 120 12.01 -12.01 20.93
C VAL A 120 11.84 -11.32 19.56
N ALA A 121 12.25 -12.00 18.47
CA ALA A 121 12.11 -11.48 17.12
C ALA A 121 10.64 -11.42 16.66
N GLU A 122 9.84 -12.45 16.97
CA GLU A 122 8.40 -12.47 16.66
C GLU A 122 7.64 -11.40 17.46
N GLN A 123 7.97 -11.21 18.74
CA GLN A 123 7.37 -10.15 19.57
C GLN A 123 7.68 -8.76 19.00
N GLU A 124 8.94 -8.53 18.62
CA GLU A 124 9.35 -7.26 18.04
C GLU A 124 8.70 -7.02 16.67
N PHE A 125 8.60 -8.06 15.84
CA PHE A 125 7.87 -8.00 14.58
C PHE A 125 6.40 -7.61 14.81
N LEU A 126 5.68 -8.32 15.68
CA LEU A 126 4.26 -8.07 15.94
C LEU A 126 4.03 -6.64 16.43
N ARG A 127 4.87 -6.15 17.35
CA ARG A 127 4.79 -4.77 17.86
C ARG A 127 4.97 -3.74 16.74
N ARG A 128 6.03 -3.88 15.93
CA ARG A 128 6.30 -2.92 14.84
C ARG A 128 5.28 -3.01 13.71
N ALA A 129 4.80 -4.22 13.40
CA ALA A 129 3.76 -4.43 12.40
C ALA A 129 2.48 -3.70 12.81
N GLU A 130 2.05 -3.84 14.06
CA GLU A 130 0.88 -3.13 14.60
C GLU A 130 1.06 -1.61 14.52
N GLU A 131 2.21 -1.08 14.91
CA GLU A 131 2.53 0.35 14.81
C GLU A 131 2.46 0.86 13.36
N LEU A 132 3.01 0.12 12.41
CA LEU A 132 2.97 0.50 10.99
C LEU A 132 1.56 0.43 10.40
N LEU A 133 0.77 -0.59 10.75
CA LEU A 133 -0.62 -0.73 10.29
C LEU A 133 -1.49 0.42 10.80
N ASN A 134 -1.33 0.80 12.07
CA ASN A 134 -2.01 1.99 12.63
C ASN A 134 -1.63 3.27 11.88
N VAL A 135 -0.35 3.44 11.50
CA VAL A 135 0.08 4.59 10.69
C VAL A 135 -0.57 4.59 9.30
N TYR A 136 -0.70 3.42 8.66
CA TYR A 136 -1.38 3.31 7.37
C TYR A 136 -2.85 3.71 7.45
N ASP A 137 -3.55 3.29 8.49
CA ASP A 137 -4.95 3.67 8.72
C ASP A 137 -5.06 5.17 9.03
N ASP A 138 -4.43 5.61 10.11
CA ASP A 138 -4.56 6.97 10.67
C ASP A 138 -4.06 8.08 9.74
N ARG A 139 -2.96 7.84 9.01
CA ARG A 139 -2.25 8.89 8.26
C ARG A 139 -2.41 8.77 6.76
N PHE A 140 -2.58 7.56 6.23
CA PHE A 140 -2.68 7.35 4.79
C PHE A 140 -4.12 7.08 4.31
N GLY A 141 -5.05 6.82 5.23
CA GLY A 141 -6.44 6.47 4.92
C GLY A 141 -6.51 5.12 4.22
N VAL A 142 -5.62 4.20 4.59
CA VAL A 142 -5.54 2.85 4.06
C VAL A 142 -6.11 1.91 5.12
N ASP A 143 -7.42 1.73 5.08
CA ASP A 143 -8.09 0.75 5.93
C ASP A 143 -7.61 -0.68 5.55
N ASP A 144 -7.37 -1.52 6.56
CA ASP A 144 -7.06 -2.95 6.41
C ASP A 144 -8.25 -3.76 5.89
N PHE A 145 -9.42 -3.15 5.78
CA PHE A 145 -10.49 -3.67 4.96
C PHE A 145 -10.25 -3.33 3.50
N ILE A 146 -9.74 -4.32 2.75
CA ILE A 146 -10.15 -4.45 1.35
C ILE A 146 -11.68 -4.35 1.37
N ASP A 147 -12.23 -3.24 0.89
CA ASP A 147 -13.67 -3.07 0.63
C ASP A 147 -14.14 -4.16 -0.34
N TYR A 148 -14.39 -5.36 0.21
CA TYR A 148 -15.32 -6.31 -0.34
C TYR A 148 -16.72 -5.77 -0.02
N ASP A 149 -17.22 -5.03 -1.02
CA ASP A 149 -18.62 -4.63 -1.26
C ASP A 149 -19.26 -3.53 -0.37
N SER A 150 -19.76 -2.53 -1.09
CA SER A 150 -21.15 -2.05 -1.00
C SER A 150 -21.65 -1.72 -2.40
#